data_AF-A0A4U0U5F8-F1
#
_entry.id   AF-A0A4U0U5F8-F1
#
_cell.length_a   1.000
_cell.length_b   1.000
_cell.length_c   1.000
_cell.angle_alpha   90.00
_cell.angle_beta   90.00
_cell.angle_gamma   90.00
#
_symmetry.space_group_name_H-M   'P 1'
#
loop_
_entity.id
_entity.type
_entity.pdbx_description
1 polymer ?
#
loop_
_entity_poly.entity_id
_entity_poly.type
_entity_poly.pdbx_seq_one_letter_code
_entity_poly.pdbx_strand_id
1 'polypeptide(L)'
;MAGSQRQSTSPPSPPHDPIRRLSQEGPHGLGETEEQHARHAEVPHKKLFGLDVRSETIIFYCFAFPSWGLEIAAAVTGSFTRTWNYPFIGTIVPFMVFHWAAWWMTAIGMLQRASWVRDEGDLLTRREFLYLAVRLNRLQLPTAVIALATFIQAYVRRESTDDLAYWLLFLLIFIWNTVFSVMNAYNNITWESDRLSYEDGEQPYRITRLAILGIPSNPKELPKEM
;
A
#
# COMPACT_ATOMS: atom_id res chain seq x y z
N MET A 1 51.90 -44.18 -9.77
CA MET A 1 51.25 -43.19 -10.66
C MET A 1 50.03 -42.66 -9.92
N ALA A 2 50.15 -41.49 -9.29
CA ALA A 2 49.08 -40.88 -8.49
C ALA A 2 48.23 -39.96 -9.39
N GLY A 3 46.93 -40.23 -9.43
CA GLY A 3 45.95 -39.42 -10.16
C GLY A 3 45.69 -38.11 -9.43
N SER A 4 46.00 -36.99 -10.10
CA SER A 4 45.74 -35.64 -9.61
C SER A 4 44.26 -35.30 -9.80
N GLN A 5 43.50 -35.24 -8.70
CA GLN A 5 42.14 -34.70 -8.67
C GLN A 5 42.22 -33.17 -8.83
N ARG A 6 41.68 -32.64 -9.93
CA ARG A 6 41.41 -31.20 -10.08
C ARG A 6 40.27 -30.83 -9.13
N GLN A 7 40.59 -30.17 -8.02
CA GLN A 7 39.61 -29.43 -7.24
C GLN A 7 39.06 -28.30 -8.11
N SER A 8 37.79 -28.38 -8.49
CA SER A 8 37.03 -27.27 -9.05
C SER A 8 36.78 -26.26 -7.93
N THR A 9 37.72 -25.32 -7.76
CA THR A 9 37.51 -24.15 -6.92
C THR A 9 36.44 -23.29 -7.59
N SER A 10 35.21 -23.33 -7.07
CA SER A 10 34.20 -22.32 -7.33
C SER A 10 34.80 -20.93 -7.04
N PRO A 11 34.61 -19.93 -7.91
CA PRO A 11 35.17 -18.61 -7.69
C PRO A 11 34.64 -18.03 -6.36
N PRO A 12 35.45 -17.27 -5.62
CA PRO A 12 35.01 -16.64 -4.38
C PRO A 12 33.80 -15.76 -4.69
N SER A 13 32.74 -15.92 -3.90
CA SER A 13 31.58 -15.03 -3.91
C SER A 13 32.08 -13.58 -3.81
N PRO A 14 31.67 -12.68 -4.73
CA PRO A 14 32.14 -11.30 -4.72
C PRO A 14 31.86 -10.66 -3.35
N PRO A 15 32.73 -9.77 -2.86
CA PRO A 15 32.47 -9.03 -1.63
C PRO A 15 31.10 -8.33 -1.75
N HIS A 16 30.29 -8.43 -0.69
CA HIS A 16 28.96 -7.84 -0.61
C HIS A 16 29.07 -6.31 -0.68
N ASP A 17 28.97 -5.75 -1.88
CA ASP A 17 28.90 -4.30 -2.09
C ASP A 17 27.48 -3.81 -1.79
N PRO A 18 27.25 -2.96 -0.78
CA PRO A 18 25.93 -2.47 -0.40
C PRO A 18 25.30 -1.54 -1.46
N ILE A 19 26.05 -1.11 -2.47
CA ILE A 19 25.57 -0.29 -3.60
C ILE A 19 25.19 -1.18 -4.80
N ARG A 20 25.67 -2.43 -4.82
CA ARG A 20 25.41 -3.38 -5.89
C ARG A 20 23.93 -3.71 -5.95
N ARG A 21 23.32 -3.46 -7.11
CA ARG A 21 21.96 -3.88 -7.41
C ARG A 21 22.04 -5.14 -8.26
N LEU A 22 21.63 -6.27 -7.69
CA LEU A 22 21.53 -7.53 -8.42
C LEU A 22 20.63 -7.37 -9.64
N SER A 23 19.57 -6.54 -9.54
CA SER A 23 18.68 -6.19 -10.66
C SER A 23 19.35 -5.50 -11.87
N GLN A 24 20.60 -5.04 -11.73
CA GLN A 24 21.37 -4.45 -12.83
C GLN A 24 22.36 -5.45 -13.46
N GLU A 25 22.51 -6.63 -12.87
CA GLU A 25 23.44 -7.66 -13.33
C GLU A 25 22.73 -8.68 -14.22
N GLY A 26 22.75 -8.40 -15.52
CA GLY A 26 22.18 -9.26 -16.56
C GLY A 26 20.73 -8.92 -16.92
N PRO A 27 20.11 -9.68 -17.83
CA PRO A 27 18.74 -9.43 -18.25
C PRO A 27 17.77 -9.76 -17.10
N HIS A 28 17.36 -8.74 -16.35
CA HIS A 28 16.28 -8.83 -15.37
C HIS A 28 14.93 -8.65 -16.06
N GLY A 29 14.15 -9.73 -16.13
CA GLY A 29 12.87 -9.81 -16.82
C GLY A 29 12.38 -11.26 -16.87
N LEU A 30 11.35 -11.55 -17.67
CA LEU A 30 10.72 -12.87 -17.92
C LEU A 30 11.68 -13.98 -18.46
N GLY A 31 13.00 -13.82 -18.29
CA GLY A 31 14.05 -14.75 -18.66
C GLY A 31 15.25 -14.76 -17.70
N GLU A 32 15.05 -14.39 -16.43
CA GLU A 32 16.06 -14.59 -15.37
C GLU A 32 16.38 -16.10 -15.23
N THR A 33 17.67 -16.44 -15.09
CA THR A 33 18.11 -17.84 -14.89
C THR A 33 17.85 -18.31 -13.45
N GLU A 34 17.63 -19.61 -13.23
CA GLU A 34 17.41 -20.18 -11.88
C GLU A 34 18.54 -19.83 -10.90
N GLU A 35 19.78 -19.72 -11.39
CA GLU A 35 20.95 -19.33 -10.59
C GLU A 35 20.94 -17.85 -10.18
N GLN A 36 20.39 -16.96 -11.01
CA GLN A 36 20.20 -15.56 -10.62
C GLN A 36 19.04 -15.43 -9.63
N HIS A 37 17.97 -16.22 -9.84
CA HIS A 37 16.82 -16.28 -8.95
C HIS A 37 17.20 -16.73 -7.53
N ALA A 38 18.07 -17.75 -7.41
CA ALA A 38 18.58 -18.21 -6.13
C ALA A 38 19.36 -17.13 -5.34
N ARG A 39 19.97 -16.16 -6.03
CA ARG A 39 20.74 -15.07 -5.40
C ARG A 39 19.87 -14.01 -4.75
N HIS A 40 18.57 -13.94 -5.06
CA HIS A 40 17.63 -13.07 -4.34
C HIS A 40 17.52 -13.42 -2.86
N ALA A 41 17.70 -14.70 -2.51
CA ALA A 41 17.74 -15.16 -1.12
C ALA A 41 18.98 -14.70 -0.35
N GLU A 42 20.03 -14.26 -1.06
CA GLU A 42 21.29 -13.79 -0.46
C GLU A 42 21.26 -12.28 -0.14
N VAL A 43 20.22 -11.55 -0.58
CA VAL A 43 20.09 -10.11 -0.31
C VAL A 43 19.73 -9.90 1.17
N PRO A 44 20.58 -9.22 1.96
CA PRO A 44 20.27 -8.96 3.36
C PRO A 44 19.12 -7.96 3.46
N HIS A 45 18.18 -8.25 4.35
CA HIS A 45 17.07 -7.36 4.62
C HIS A 45 17.58 -5.99 5.09
N LYS A 46 17.16 -4.93 4.39
CA LYS A 46 17.52 -3.56 4.74
C LYS A 46 16.71 -3.12 5.95
N LYS A 47 17.37 -2.73 7.04
CA LYS A 47 16.71 -2.16 8.22
C LYS A 47 16.06 -0.82 7.83
N LEU A 48 14.74 -0.79 7.75
CA LEU A 48 13.96 0.41 7.48
C LEU A 48 13.62 1.13 8.79
N PHE A 49 13.36 2.43 8.71
CA PHE A 49 12.93 3.22 9.87
C PHE A 49 11.42 3.08 10.04
N GLY A 50 10.98 2.64 11.22
CA GLY A 50 9.56 2.51 11.50
C GLY A 50 9.28 1.57 12.68
N LEU A 51 8.01 1.25 12.83
CA LEU A 51 7.53 0.24 13.76
C LEU A 51 7.51 -1.14 13.07
N ASP A 52 7.39 -2.18 13.87
CA ASP A 52 7.10 -3.53 13.38
C ASP A 52 5.73 -3.56 12.66
N VAL A 53 5.55 -4.52 11.75
CA VAL A 53 4.34 -4.64 10.91
C VAL A 53 3.07 -4.72 11.76
N ARG A 54 3.13 -5.40 12.91
CA ARG A 54 1.98 -5.57 13.80
C ARG A 54 1.62 -4.24 14.46
N SER A 55 2.57 -3.55 15.09
CA SER A 55 2.30 -2.24 15.70
C SER A 55 1.87 -1.21 14.67
N GLU A 56 2.51 -1.16 13.50
CA GLU A 56 2.12 -0.24 12.42
C GLU A 56 0.68 -0.50 11.95
N THR A 57 0.29 -1.78 11.84
CA THR A 57 -1.07 -2.17 11.47
C THR A 57 -2.09 -1.79 12.55
N ILE A 58 -1.76 -1.99 13.84
CA ILE A 58 -2.62 -1.58 14.95
C ILE A 58 -2.84 -0.07 14.92
N ILE A 59 -1.77 0.72 14.83
CA ILE A 59 -1.86 2.18 14.81
C ILE A 59 -2.63 2.66 13.57
N PHE A 60 -2.38 2.05 12.40
CA PHE A 60 -3.15 2.34 11.19
C PHE A 60 -4.65 2.21 11.43
N TYR A 61 -5.11 1.11 12.02
CA TYR A 61 -6.55 0.91 12.30
C TYR A 61 -7.07 1.80 13.44
N CYS A 62 -6.23 2.18 14.40
CA CYS A 62 -6.57 3.20 15.40
C CYS A 62 -6.86 4.57 14.76
N PHE A 63 -6.30 4.86 13.58
CA PHE A 63 -6.63 6.06 12.82
C PHE A 63 -7.77 5.82 11.81
N ALA A 64 -7.73 4.70 11.07
CA ALA A 64 -8.66 4.42 9.99
C ALA A 64 -10.11 4.24 10.48
N PHE A 65 -10.35 3.44 11.53
CA PHE A 65 -11.72 3.18 11.99
C PHE A 65 -12.40 4.45 12.54
N PRO A 66 -11.76 5.26 13.42
CA PRO A 66 -12.34 6.53 13.81
C PRO A 66 -12.56 7.48 12.64
N SER A 67 -11.66 7.49 11.64
CA SER A 67 -11.82 8.33 10.45
C SER A 67 -13.13 8.03 9.73
N TRP A 68 -13.44 6.75 9.43
CA TRP A 68 -14.70 6.40 8.76
C TRP A 68 -15.92 6.72 9.60
N GLY A 69 -15.86 6.50 10.93
CA GLY A 69 -16.94 6.88 11.83
C GLY A 69 -17.20 8.39 11.83
N LEU A 70 -16.14 9.20 11.84
CA LEU A 70 -16.20 10.66 11.78
C LEU A 70 -16.64 11.17 10.41
N GLU A 71 -16.28 10.49 9.33
CA GLU A 71 -16.76 10.78 7.97
C GLU A 71 -18.28 10.61 7.87
N ILE A 72 -18.79 9.48 8.38
CA ILE A 72 -20.23 9.21 8.46
C ILE A 72 -20.91 10.24 9.37
N ALA A 73 -20.32 10.57 10.53
CA ALA A 73 -20.87 11.58 11.42
C ALA A 73 -20.88 12.98 10.77
N ALA A 74 -19.87 13.32 9.95
CA ALA A 74 -19.83 14.56 9.20
C ALA A 74 -20.87 14.59 8.08
N ALA A 75 -21.12 13.47 7.41
CA ALA A 75 -22.20 13.34 6.44
C ALA A 75 -23.57 13.57 7.11
N VAL A 76 -23.81 12.92 8.25
CA VAL A 76 -25.07 13.09 9.00
C VAL A 76 -25.23 14.53 9.50
N THR A 77 -24.24 15.07 10.22
CA THR A 77 -24.33 16.41 10.81
C THR A 77 -24.38 17.50 9.75
N GLY A 78 -23.64 17.36 8.65
CA GLY A 78 -23.67 18.29 7.52
C GLY A 78 -25.02 18.31 6.82
N SER A 79 -25.67 17.15 6.67
CA SER A 79 -27.02 17.09 6.08
C SER A 79 -28.11 17.76 6.93
N PHE A 80 -27.95 17.84 8.26
CA PHE A 80 -28.98 18.42 9.14
C PHE A 80 -28.67 19.84 9.57
N THR A 81 -27.40 20.10 9.89
CA THR A 81 -26.96 21.36 10.48
C THR A 81 -26.18 22.23 9.50
N ARG A 82 -25.92 21.79 8.26
CA ARG A 82 -25.11 22.51 7.26
C ARG A 82 -23.64 22.64 7.65
N THR A 83 -22.80 23.07 6.71
CA THR A 83 -21.33 23.03 6.83
C THR A 83 -20.71 24.03 7.79
N TRP A 84 -21.42 25.10 8.12
CA TRP A 84 -20.88 26.17 8.97
C TRP A 84 -21.15 25.96 10.45
N ASN A 85 -21.94 24.95 10.80
CA ASN A 85 -22.30 24.69 12.19
C ASN A 85 -21.21 23.87 12.91
N TYR A 86 -21.03 24.18 14.20
CA TYR A 86 -20.03 23.55 15.06
C TYR A 86 -20.06 22.01 15.06
N PRO A 87 -21.20 21.32 15.04
CA PRO A 87 -21.23 19.85 14.99
C PRO A 87 -20.56 19.30 13.73
N PHE A 88 -20.83 19.88 12.56
CA PHE A 88 -20.20 19.48 11.31
C PHE A 88 -18.69 19.69 11.36
N ILE A 89 -18.26 20.90 11.73
CA ILE A 89 -16.84 21.26 11.85
C ILE A 89 -16.13 20.31 12.83
N GLY A 90 -16.76 20.03 13.96
CA GLY A 90 -16.27 19.14 15.00
C GLY A 90 -16.16 17.68 14.58
N THR A 91 -16.85 17.26 13.52
CA THR A 91 -16.72 15.90 12.95
C THR A 91 -15.79 15.85 11.74
N ILE A 92 -15.87 16.82 10.83
CA ILE A 92 -15.12 16.81 9.57
C ILE A 92 -13.64 17.09 9.79
N VAL A 93 -13.29 17.99 10.72
CA VAL A 93 -11.89 18.33 10.99
C VAL A 93 -11.16 17.13 11.60
N PRO A 94 -11.67 16.48 12.66
CA PRO A 94 -11.07 15.24 13.14
C PRO A 94 -11.02 14.15 12.07
N PHE A 95 -12.09 13.94 11.28
CA PHE A 95 -12.07 13.00 10.15
C PHE A 95 -10.84 13.23 9.27
N MET A 96 -10.61 14.47 8.82
CA MET A 96 -9.48 14.81 7.96
C MET A 96 -8.16 14.49 8.65
N VAL A 97 -8.00 14.85 9.93
CA VAL A 97 -6.77 14.55 10.68
C VAL A 97 -6.51 13.04 10.77
N PHE A 98 -7.51 12.25 11.19
CA PHE A 98 -7.38 10.80 11.32
C PHE A 98 -7.12 10.13 9.96
N HIS A 99 -7.85 10.53 8.92
CA HIS A 99 -7.69 10.00 7.57
C HIS A 99 -6.30 10.30 6.99
N TRP A 100 -5.86 11.56 7.07
CA TRP A 100 -4.53 11.95 6.58
C TRP A 100 -3.40 11.32 7.39
N ALA A 101 -3.55 11.11 8.69
CA ALA A 101 -2.55 10.40 9.49
C ALA A 101 -2.37 8.95 9.01
N ALA A 102 -3.47 8.22 8.80
CA ALA A 102 -3.43 6.85 8.26
C ALA A 102 -2.86 6.80 6.83
N TRP A 103 -3.22 7.80 6.01
CA TRP A 103 -2.72 7.93 4.64
C TRP A 103 -1.21 8.20 4.62
N TRP A 104 -0.72 9.20 5.35
CA TRP A 104 0.69 9.59 5.41
C TRP A 104 1.57 8.47 5.94
N MET A 105 1.14 7.78 7.00
CA MET A 105 1.86 6.61 7.53
C MET A 105 2.09 5.55 6.46
N THR A 106 1.05 5.26 5.68
CA THR A 106 1.13 4.27 4.60
C THR A 106 1.95 4.77 3.43
N ALA A 107 1.76 6.01 2.99
CA ALA A 107 2.52 6.60 1.90
C ALA A 107 4.03 6.68 2.21
N ILE A 108 4.41 7.08 3.43
CA ILE A 108 5.82 7.12 3.86
C ILE A 108 6.42 5.71 3.88
N GLY A 109 5.70 4.72 4.41
CA GLY A 109 6.14 3.33 4.38
C GLY A 109 6.37 2.81 2.96
N MET A 110 5.49 3.17 2.02
CA MET A 110 5.65 2.83 0.60
C MET A 110 6.85 3.53 -0.02
N LEU A 111 7.07 4.82 0.26
CA LEU A 111 8.21 5.59 -0.25
C LEU A 111 9.56 4.98 0.18
N GLN A 112 9.65 4.50 1.41
CA GLN A 112 10.86 3.83 1.92
C GLN A 112 11.18 2.52 1.18
N ARG A 113 10.17 1.90 0.56
CA ARG A 113 10.23 0.59 -0.11
C ARG A 113 10.00 0.67 -1.61
N ALA A 114 9.99 1.88 -2.15
CA ALA A 114 9.77 2.11 -3.57
C ALA A 114 10.90 1.48 -4.41
N SER A 115 10.59 1.13 -5.65
CA SER A 115 11.52 0.46 -6.57
C SER A 115 12.83 1.22 -6.82
N TRP A 116 12.83 2.55 -6.67
CA TRP A 116 14.05 3.35 -6.78
C TRP A 116 14.92 3.31 -5.50
N VAL A 117 14.37 2.95 -4.34
CA VAL A 117 15.09 2.86 -3.05
C VAL A 117 15.61 1.45 -2.77
N ARG A 118 14.82 0.43 -3.12
CA ARG A 118 15.19 -0.98 -2.93
C ARG A 118 15.81 -1.59 -4.20
N ASP A 119 16.50 -2.70 -4.04
CA ASP A 119 16.86 -3.56 -5.18
C ASP A 119 15.64 -4.37 -5.61
N GLU A 120 15.45 -4.58 -6.91
CA GLU A 120 14.28 -5.33 -7.40
C GLU A 120 14.32 -6.80 -7.02
N GLY A 121 15.52 -7.33 -6.77
CA GLY A 121 15.76 -8.69 -6.27
C GLY A 121 15.47 -8.90 -4.79
N ASP A 122 15.26 -7.84 -4.01
CA ASP A 122 14.86 -7.97 -2.60
C ASP A 122 13.37 -8.33 -2.49
N LEU A 123 13.06 -9.63 -2.60
CA LEU A 123 11.70 -10.17 -2.59
C LEU A 123 10.92 -9.79 -1.31
N LEU A 124 11.61 -9.71 -0.16
CA LEU A 124 10.97 -9.43 1.12
C LEU A 124 10.47 -7.98 1.19
N THR A 125 11.31 -7.02 0.79
CA THR A 125 10.91 -5.59 0.79
C THR A 125 9.79 -5.30 -0.21
N ARG A 126 9.66 -6.06 -1.31
CA ARG A 126 8.50 -5.91 -2.24
C ARG A 126 7.22 -6.49 -1.69
N ARG A 127 7.28 -7.62 -0.98
CA ARG A 127 6.10 -8.15 -0.27
C ARG A 127 5.58 -7.12 0.73
N GLU A 128 6.47 -6.44 1.44
CA GLU A 128 6.11 -5.33 2.34
C GLU A 128 5.53 -4.14 1.57
N PHE A 129 6.13 -3.73 0.45
CA PHE A 129 5.57 -2.68 -0.40
C PHE A 129 4.16 -3.03 -0.89
N LEU A 130 3.94 -4.25 -1.36
CA LEU A 130 2.64 -4.74 -1.80
C LEU A 130 1.63 -4.76 -0.65
N TYR A 131 2.03 -5.17 0.56
CA TYR A 131 1.21 -5.09 1.75
C TYR A 131 0.74 -3.65 2.04
N LEU A 132 1.66 -2.69 1.98
CA LEU A 132 1.35 -1.28 2.20
C LEU A 132 0.47 -0.70 1.09
N ALA A 133 0.72 -1.06 -0.16
CA ALA A 133 -0.13 -0.68 -1.29
C ALA A 133 -1.56 -1.18 -1.10
N VAL A 134 -1.73 -2.44 -0.71
CA VAL A 134 -3.05 -3.01 -0.41
C VAL A 134 -3.70 -2.34 0.81
N ARG A 135 -2.91 -2.05 1.85
CA ARG A 135 -3.39 -1.31 3.04
C ARG A 135 -3.87 0.09 2.69
N LEU A 136 -3.22 0.78 1.75
CA LEU A 136 -3.66 2.09 1.27
C LEU A 136 -5.03 1.98 0.61
N ASN A 137 -5.27 0.97 -0.23
CA ASN A 137 -6.60 0.73 -0.82
C ASN A 137 -7.66 0.36 0.23
N ARG A 138 -7.28 -0.34 1.30
CA ARG A 138 -8.18 -0.59 2.44
C ARG A 138 -8.63 0.70 3.13
N LEU A 139 -7.85 1.78 3.08
CA LEU A 139 -8.26 3.11 3.57
C LEU A 139 -9.14 3.82 2.55
N GLN A 140 -8.66 3.89 1.30
CA GLN A 140 -9.22 4.77 0.27
C GLN A 140 -10.54 4.27 -0.30
N LEU A 141 -10.71 2.96 -0.50
CA LEU A 141 -11.95 2.42 -1.07
C LEU A 141 -13.16 2.68 -0.15
N PRO A 142 -13.13 2.33 1.16
CA PRO A 142 -14.26 2.63 2.05
C PRO A 142 -14.56 4.14 2.14
N THR A 143 -13.53 4.98 2.27
CA THR A 143 -13.71 6.44 2.28
C THR A 143 -14.34 6.94 0.98
N ALA A 144 -13.90 6.47 -0.19
CA ALA A 144 -14.52 6.83 -1.46
C ALA A 144 -16.00 6.42 -1.52
N VAL A 145 -16.35 5.24 -1.02
CA VAL A 145 -17.75 4.76 -0.99
C VAL A 145 -18.63 5.61 -0.08
N ILE A 146 -18.16 5.93 1.13
CA ILE A 146 -18.88 6.79 2.08
C ILE A 146 -19.07 8.20 1.49
N ALA A 147 -18.00 8.77 0.94
CA ALA A 147 -18.03 10.09 0.31
C ALA A 147 -18.95 10.14 -0.92
N LEU A 148 -18.96 9.10 -1.77
CA LEU A 148 -19.86 9.02 -2.93
C LEU A 148 -21.32 8.97 -2.52
N ALA A 149 -21.67 8.11 -1.55
CA ALA A 149 -23.03 8.01 -1.05
C ALA A 149 -23.52 9.35 -0.48
N THR A 150 -22.65 10.03 0.27
CA THR A 150 -22.92 11.36 0.83
C THR A 150 -23.07 12.42 -0.25
N PHE A 151 -22.16 12.43 -1.23
CA PHE A 151 -22.21 13.36 -2.37
C PHE A 151 -23.51 13.21 -3.17
N ILE A 152 -23.95 11.99 -3.49
CA ILE A 152 -25.20 11.76 -4.22
C ILE A 152 -26.38 12.36 -3.46
N GLN A 153 -26.46 12.10 -2.16
CA GLN A 153 -27.52 12.62 -1.29
C GLN A 153 -27.50 14.16 -1.23
N ALA A 154 -26.32 14.75 -1.11
CA ALA A 154 -26.12 16.20 -1.07
C ALA A 154 -26.43 16.88 -2.41
N TYR A 155 -26.00 16.27 -3.52
CA TYR A 155 -26.16 16.79 -4.88
C TYR A 155 -27.62 16.82 -5.35
N VAL A 156 -28.43 15.86 -4.91
CA VAL A 156 -29.88 15.86 -5.16
C VAL A 156 -30.56 17.02 -4.42
N ARG A 157 -30.03 17.45 -3.27
CA ARG A 157 -30.57 18.52 -2.43
C ARG A 157 -29.94 19.90 -2.69
N ARG A 158 -29.21 20.06 -3.81
CA ARG A 158 -28.37 21.23 -4.13
C ARG A 158 -29.09 22.57 -4.36
N GLU A 159 -30.39 22.64 -4.13
CA GLU A 159 -31.21 23.81 -4.51
C GLU A 159 -30.87 25.08 -3.71
N SER A 160 -30.10 24.94 -2.62
CA SER A 160 -29.57 26.06 -1.83
C SER A 160 -28.07 26.27 -2.04
N THR A 161 -27.64 27.53 -2.17
CA THR A 161 -26.22 27.90 -2.16
C THR A 161 -25.54 27.60 -0.84
N ASP A 162 -26.30 27.52 0.26
CA ASP A 162 -25.75 27.17 1.58
C ASP A 162 -25.26 25.72 1.63
N ASP A 163 -25.74 24.87 0.73
CA ASP A 163 -25.35 23.46 0.63
C ASP A 163 -24.21 23.23 -0.39
N LEU A 164 -23.78 24.29 -1.08
CA LEU A 164 -22.73 24.23 -2.10
C LEU A 164 -21.42 23.65 -1.55
N ALA A 165 -20.98 24.15 -0.40
CA ALA A 165 -19.76 23.68 0.25
C ALA A 165 -19.87 22.21 0.70
N TYR A 166 -21.08 21.78 1.08
CA TYR A 166 -21.32 20.43 1.60
C TYR A 166 -21.09 19.39 0.50
N TRP A 167 -21.77 19.53 -0.65
CA TRP A 167 -21.63 18.54 -1.72
C TRP A 167 -20.26 18.61 -2.41
N LEU A 168 -19.66 19.80 -2.55
CA LEU A 168 -18.33 19.94 -3.15
C LEU A 168 -17.23 19.31 -2.29
N LEU A 169 -17.33 19.39 -0.96
CA LEU A 169 -16.35 18.78 -0.06
C LEU A 169 -16.36 17.26 -0.18
N PHE A 170 -17.54 16.63 -0.11
CA PHE A 170 -17.65 15.18 -0.26
C PHE A 170 -17.34 14.72 -1.68
N LEU A 171 -17.63 15.53 -2.70
CA LEU A 171 -17.15 15.29 -4.07
C LEU A 171 -15.61 15.27 -4.12
N LEU A 172 -14.94 16.21 -3.47
CA LEU A 172 -13.48 16.26 -3.42
C LEU A 172 -12.88 15.04 -2.71
N ILE A 173 -13.43 14.67 -1.54
CA ILE A 173 -13.01 13.47 -0.80
C ILE A 173 -13.19 12.22 -1.66
N PHE A 174 -14.32 12.10 -2.35
CA PHE A 174 -14.60 11.00 -3.27
C PHE A 174 -13.60 10.93 -4.42
N ILE A 175 -13.40 12.05 -5.15
CA ILE A 175 -12.48 12.11 -6.30
C ILE A 175 -11.07 11.77 -5.86
N TRP A 176 -10.59 12.38 -4.78
CA TRP A 176 -9.24 12.13 -4.25
C TRP A 176 -9.05 10.64 -3.97
N ASN A 177 -9.90 10.05 -3.13
CA ASN A 177 -9.73 8.66 -2.73
C ASN A 177 -9.90 7.69 -3.91
N THR A 178 -10.80 7.98 -4.84
CA THR A 178 -11.01 7.15 -6.05
C THR A 178 -9.80 7.20 -6.97
N VAL A 179 -9.31 8.40 -7.32
CA VAL A 179 -8.18 8.55 -8.25
C VAL A 179 -6.93 7.89 -7.68
N PHE A 180 -6.59 8.16 -6.41
CA PHE A 180 -5.41 7.55 -5.80
C PHE A 180 -5.57 6.04 -5.62
N SER A 181 -6.76 5.54 -5.28
CA SER A 181 -7.02 4.09 -5.19
C SER A 181 -6.84 3.38 -6.53
N VAL A 182 -7.35 3.97 -7.62
CA VAL A 182 -7.20 3.42 -8.98
C VAL A 182 -5.75 3.47 -9.44
N MET A 183 -5.05 4.59 -9.21
CA MET A 183 -3.63 4.71 -9.55
C MET A 183 -2.77 3.73 -8.76
N ASN A 184 -3.07 3.54 -7.47
CA ASN A 184 -2.38 2.57 -6.62
C ASN A 184 -2.69 1.12 -7.04
N ALA A 185 -3.95 0.82 -7.39
CA ALA A 185 -4.36 -0.47 -7.92
C ALA A 185 -3.61 -0.84 -9.21
N TYR A 186 -3.50 0.11 -10.13
CA TYR A 186 -2.84 -0.10 -11.42
C TYR A 186 -1.31 -0.11 -11.31
N ASN A 187 -0.71 0.94 -10.74
CA ASN A 187 0.74 1.12 -10.76
C ASN A 187 1.48 0.29 -9.70
N ASN A 188 0.88 0.06 -8.53
CA ASN A 188 1.57 -0.58 -7.42
C ASN A 188 1.06 -2.01 -7.22
N ILE A 189 -0.25 -2.22 -7.03
CA ILE A 189 -0.79 -3.53 -6.69
C ILE A 189 -0.69 -4.49 -7.87
N THR A 190 -1.19 -4.12 -9.04
CA THR A 190 -1.18 -5.00 -10.22
C THR A 190 0.24 -5.33 -10.65
N TRP A 191 1.08 -4.31 -10.76
CA TRP A 191 2.48 -4.47 -11.14
C TRP A 191 3.27 -5.38 -10.18
N GLU A 192 3.22 -5.12 -8.87
CA GLU A 192 3.99 -5.92 -7.90
C GLU A 192 3.37 -7.30 -7.68
N SER A 193 2.04 -7.42 -7.69
CA SER A 193 1.38 -8.72 -7.52
C SER A 193 1.71 -9.67 -8.67
N ASP A 194 1.63 -9.20 -9.91
CA ASP A 194 1.90 -10.03 -11.09
C ASP A 194 3.39 -10.41 -11.14
N ARG A 195 4.28 -9.46 -10.84
CA ARG A 195 5.72 -9.71 -10.84
C ARG A 195 6.18 -10.65 -9.70
N LEU A 196 5.68 -10.46 -8.48
CA LEU A 196 5.92 -11.39 -7.37
C LEU A 196 5.30 -12.76 -7.63
N SER A 197 4.19 -12.85 -8.37
CA SER A 197 3.60 -14.15 -8.72
C SER A 197 4.50 -14.98 -9.63
N TYR A 198 5.30 -14.32 -10.48
CA TYR A 198 6.28 -14.96 -11.35
C TYR A 198 7.53 -15.37 -10.57
N GLU A 199 8.06 -14.48 -9.74
CA GLU A 199 9.33 -14.70 -9.05
C GLU A 199 9.17 -15.59 -7.81
N ASP A 200 8.14 -15.40 -7.01
CA ASP A 200 8.08 -15.93 -5.64
C ASP A 200 7.03 -17.03 -5.44
N GLY A 201 6.06 -17.13 -6.37
CA GLY A 201 5.02 -18.18 -6.43
C GLY A 201 4.00 -18.19 -5.27
N GLU A 202 4.45 -18.04 -4.03
CA GLU A 202 3.69 -18.00 -2.78
C GLU A 202 3.73 -16.59 -2.17
N GLN A 203 2.71 -15.78 -2.49
CA GLN A 203 2.53 -14.44 -1.93
C GLN A 203 1.08 -14.20 -1.49
N PRO A 204 0.84 -13.46 -0.39
CA PRO A 204 -0.47 -13.36 0.26
C PRO A 204 -1.54 -12.66 -0.58
N TYR A 205 -1.14 -11.96 -1.65
CA TYR A 205 -1.98 -11.17 -2.54
C TYR A 205 -1.98 -11.68 -3.99
N ARG A 206 -1.63 -12.96 -4.22
CA ARG A 206 -1.56 -13.60 -5.54
C ARG A 206 -2.77 -13.32 -6.45
N ILE A 207 -3.98 -13.25 -5.88
CA ILE A 207 -5.16 -12.86 -6.66
C ILE A 207 -5.25 -11.34 -6.70
N THR A 208 -4.70 -10.73 -7.75
CA THR A 208 -4.63 -9.27 -7.94
C THR A 208 -5.98 -8.56 -7.75
N ARG A 209 -7.08 -9.14 -8.21
CA ARG A 209 -8.43 -8.56 -8.04
C ARG A 209 -8.85 -8.43 -6.57
N LEU A 210 -8.53 -9.43 -5.74
CA LEU A 210 -8.81 -9.37 -4.31
C LEU A 210 -7.88 -8.36 -3.64
N ALA A 211 -6.61 -8.32 -4.03
CA ALA A 211 -5.63 -7.36 -3.53
C ALA A 211 -6.06 -5.90 -3.78
N ILE A 212 -6.60 -5.60 -4.97
CA ILE A 212 -7.15 -4.28 -5.30
C ILE A 212 -8.28 -3.89 -4.33
N LEU A 213 -9.14 -4.84 -3.96
CA LEU A 213 -10.22 -4.65 -2.98
C LEU A 213 -9.73 -4.63 -1.53
N GLY A 214 -8.42 -4.73 -1.27
CA GLY A 214 -7.90 -4.83 0.08
C GLY A 214 -7.95 -6.25 0.67
N ILE A 215 -8.34 -7.28 -0.07
CA ILE A 215 -8.58 -8.62 0.48
C ILE A 215 -7.37 -9.53 0.18
N PRO A 216 -6.75 -10.16 1.20
CA PRO A 216 -5.69 -11.13 0.95
C PRO A 216 -6.26 -12.42 0.36
N SER A 217 -5.56 -13.00 -0.61
CA SER A 217 -5.93 -14.30 -1.19
C SER A 217 -5.54 -15.47 -0.28
N ASN A 218 -4.43 -15.33 0.47
CA ASN A 218 -4.05 -16.30 1.50
C ASN A 218 -3.73 -15.59 2.83
N PRO A 219 -4.66 -15.57 3.81
CA PRO A 219 -4.44 -14.88 5.07
C PRO A 219 -3.38 -15.56 5.96
N LYS A 220 -2.99 -16.81 5.69
CA LYS A 220 -1.99 -17.55 6.48
C LYS A 220 -0.55 -17.09 6.23
N GLU A 221 -0.32 -16.38 5.13
CA GLU A 221 0.98 -15.88 4.64
C GLU A 221 1.15 -14.37 4.82
N LEU A 222 0.22 -13.70 5.50
CA LEU A 222 0.47 -12.35 5.99
C LEU A 222 1.74 -12.38 6.85
N PRO A 223 2.63 -11.37 6.80
CA PRO A 223 3.85 -11.35 7.60
C PRO A 223 3.50 -11.56 9.08
N LYS A 224 3.74 -12.77 9.59
CA LYS A 224 3.39 -13.15 10.97
C LYS A 224 4.40 -12.61 11.96
N GLU A 225 5.64 -12.51 11.52
CA GLU A 225 6.77 -11.94 12.24
C GLU A 225 7.67 -11.29 11.19
N MET A 226 7.77 -9.96 11.27
CA MET A 226 8.85 -9.14 10.72
C MET A 226 9.26 -8.21 11.85
#